data_AF-A0A916S9V1-F1
#
_entry.id   AF-A0A916S9V1-F1
#
_cell.length_a   1.000
_cell.length_b   1.000
_cell.length_c   1.000
_cell.angle_alpha   90.00
_cell.angle_beta   90.00
_cell.angle_gamma   90.00
#
_symmetry.space_group_name_H-M   'P 1'
#
loop_
_entity.id
_entity.type
_entity.pdbx_description
1 polymer ?
#
loop_
_entity_poly.entity_id
_entity_poly.type
_entity_poly.pdbx_seq_one_letter_code
_entity_poly.pdbx_strand_id
1 'polypeptide(L)'
;MELIGISDIIIFMLVYGVIFLYTMCVISSKNKILLYIKSALLIFFYVSISSMVWIYYKTEEDYFNSHSGLGPISYTDEAVLLLVGFCIYNIILFLLSVQLNRKWPSVNS
;
A
#
# COMPACT_ATOMS: atom_id res chain seq x y z
N MET A 1 -2.79 -20.56 12.53
CA MET A 1 -2.34 -19.40 11.74
C MET A 1 -3.57 -18.54 11.60
N GLU A 2 -3.63 -17.41 12.31
CA GLU A 2 -4.83 -16.57 12.34
C GLU A 2 -5.04 -15.96 10.96
N LEU A 3 -6.24 -16.16 10.39
CA LEU A 3 -6.68 -15.43 9.21
C LEU A 3 -6.47 -13.94 9.50
N ILE A 4 -5.65 -13.26 8.69
CA ILE A 4 -5.60 -11.79 8.72
C ILE A 4 -7.03 -11.33 8.45
N GLY A 5 -7.68 -10.78 9.48
CA GLY A 5 -9.07 -10.38 9.40
C GLY A 5 -9.20 -9.19 8.46
N ILE A 6 -10.39 -9.00 7.90
CA ILE A 6 -10.71 -7.78 7.13
C ILE A 6 -10.40 -6.52 7.97
N SER A 7 -10.58 -6.60 9.30
CA SER A 7 -10.19 -5.57 10.26
C SER A 7 -8.70 -5.21 10.21
N ASP A 8 -7.82 -6.21 10.12
CA ASP A 8 -6.37 -6.01 10.14
C ASP A 8 -5.91 -5.35 8.85
N ILE A 9 -6.46 -5.79 7.71
CA ILE A 9 -6.20 -5.16 6.41
C ILE A 9 -6.62 -3.69 6.43
N ILE A 10 -7.79 -3.38 6.99
CA ILE A 10 -8.28 -1.99 7.12
C ILE A 10 -7.36 -1.17 8.02
N ILE A 11 -6.92 -1.71 9.16
CA ILE A 11 -6.00 -1.03 10.08
C ILE A 11 -4.66 -0.74 9.39
N PHE A 12 -4.08 -1.73 8.70
CA PHE A 12 -2.84 -1.55 7.96
C PHE A 12 -2.99 -0.51 6.84
N MET A 13 -4.09 -0.55 6.09
CA MET A 13 -4.37 0.44 5.04
C MET A 13 -4.52 1.85 5.62
N LEU A 14 -5.21 2.01 6.76
CA LEU A 14 -5.34 3.30 7.44
C LEU A 14 -4.00 3.84 7.92
N VAL A 15 -3.20 3.02 8.61
CA VAL A 15 -1.86 3.42 9.10
C VAL A 15 -0.97 3.82 7.93
N TYR A 16 -0.94 3.00 6.87
CA TYR A 16 -0.22 3.33 5.64
C TYR A 16 -0.71 4.64 5.02
N GLY A 17 -2.04 4.84 4.94
CA GLY A 17 -2.64 6.05 4.37
C GLY A 17 -2.29 7.31 5.14
N VAL A 18 -2.31 7.25 6.48
CA VAL A 18 -1.90 8.38 7.34
C VAL A 18 -0.42 8.70 7.12
N ILE A 19 0.46 7.70 7.06
CA ILE A 19 1.89 7.90 6.77
C ILE A 19 2.07 8.53 5.38
N PHE A 20 1.38 7.99 4.36
CA PHE A 20 1.42 8.51 3.00
C PHE A 20 1.03 9.99 2.95
N LEU A 21 -0.11 10.34 3.54
CA LEU A 21 -0.62 11.70 3.57
C LEU A 21 0.30 12.62 4.37
N TYR A 22 0.85 12.16 5.50
CA TYR A 22 1.82 12.92 6.29
C TYR A 22 3.07 13.23 5.46
N THR A 23 3.67 12.22 4.82
CA THR A 23 4.84 12.39 3.95
C THR A 23 4.54 13.33 2.78
N MET A 24 3.35 13.24 2.17
CA MET A 24 2.98 14.09 1.05
C MET A 24 2.62 15.53 1.43
N CYS A 25 1.90 15.74 2.54
CA CYS A 25 1.38 17.04 2.94
C CYS A 25 2.38 17.85 3.79
N VAL A 26 3.01 17.24 4.80
CA VAL A 26 3.84 17.98 5.77
C VAL A 26 5.19 18.38 5.18
N ILE A 27 5.75 17.54 4.32
CA ILE A 27 7.06 17.78 3.75
C ILE A 27 6.93 18.70 2.51
N SER A 28 6.26 19.84 2.62
CA SER A 28 6.19 20.80 1.51
C SER A 28 7.57 21.42 1.33
N SER A 29 8.21 21.16 0.19
CA SER A 29 9.55 21.69 -0.04
C SER A 29 9.67 22.25 -1.44
N LYS A 30 10.09 23.52 -1.50
CA LYS A 30 10.60 24.17 -2.70
C LYS A 30 11.88 23.47 -3.21
N ASN A 31 12.46 22.53 -2.45
CA ASN A 31 13.66 21.78 -2.82
C ASN A 31 13.32 20.50 -3.61
N LYS A 32 13.81 20.45 -4.86
CA LYS A 32 13.66 19.30 -5.77
C LYS A 32 14.20 18.00 -5.17
N ILE A 33 15.29 18.05 -4.38
CA ILE A 33 15.90 16.87 -3.76
C ILE A 33 14.92 16.19 -2.80
N LEU A 34 14.23 16.97 -1.98
CA LEU A 34 13.28 16.44 -1.01
C LEU A 34 12.07 15.79 -1.70
N LEU A 35 11.65 16.32 -2.85
CA LEU A 35 10.61 15.74 -3.68
C LEU A 35 11.03 14.38 -4.26
N TYR A 36 12.28 14.23 -4.73
CA TYR A 36 12.81 12.94 -5.17
C TYR A 36 12.85 11.91 -4.04
N ILE A 37 13.31 12.31 -2.85
CA ILE A 37 13.37 11.42 -1.67
C ILE A 37 11.97 10.92 -1.29
N LYS A 38 10.96 11.79 -1.28
CA LYS A 38 9.57 11.38 -1.05
C LYS A 38 9.09 10.34 -2.06
N SER A 39 9.26 10.63 -3.35
CA SER A 39 8.82 9.75 -4.42
C SER A 39 9.50 8.39 -4.34
N ALA A 40 10.81 8.37 -4.08
CA ALA A 40 11.57 7.14 -3.88
C ALA A 40 11.04 6.33 -2.69
N LEU A 41 10.75 7.00 -1.57
CA LEU A 41 10.22 6.36 -0.36
C LEU A 41 8.82 5.79 -0.61
N LEU A 42 7.94 6.51 -1.31
CA LEU A 42 6.61 6.02 -1.67
C LEU A 42 6.66 4.82 -2.63
N ILE A 43 7.53 4.89 -3.65
CA ILE A 43 7.75 3.76 -4.57
C ILE A 43 8.28 2.54 -3.81
N PHE A 44 9.25 2.75 -2.91
CA PHE A 44 9.80 1.68 -2.09
C PHE A 44 8.70 1.00 -1.27
N PHE A 45 7.90 1.76 -0.52
CA PHE A 45 6.79 1.19 0.25
C PHE A 45 5.77 0.46 -0.62
N TYR A 46 5.42 1.02 -1.77
CA TYR A 46 4.49 0.38 -2.70
C TYR A 46 5.01 -0.98 -3.19
N VAL A 47 6.28 -1.04 -3.61
CA VAL A 47 6.91 -2.28 -4.07
C VAL A 47 7.04 -3.29 -2.93
N SER A 48 7.46 -2.85 -1.74
CA SER A 48 7.58 -3.73 -0.57
C SER A 48 6.23 -4.35 -0.17
N ILE A 49 5.17 -3.55 -0.08
CA ILE A 49 3.83 -4.05 0.28
C ILE A 49 3.30 -5.00 -0.81
N SER A 50 3.44 -4.62 -2.09
CA SER A 50 2.98 -5.46 -3.20
C SER A 50 3.71 -6.81 -3.23
N SER A 51 5.02 -6.81 -2.96
CA SER A 51 5.83 -8.03 -2.90
C SER A 51 5.42 -8.92 -1.73
N MET A 52 5.15 -8.32 -0.55
CA MET A 52 4.69 -9.06 0.63
C MET A 52 3.33 -9.72 0.40
N VAL A 53 2.38 -9.00 -0.21
CA VAL A 53 1.08 -9.57 -0.59
C VAL A 53 1.26 -10.76 -1.51
N TRP A 54 2.08 -10.62 -2.56
CA TRP A 54 2.32 -11.69 -3.51
C TRP A 54 2.94 -12.94 -2.86
N ILE A 55 4.00 -12.74 -2.05
CA ILE A 55 4.69 -13.82 -1.35
C ILE A 55 3.74 -14.54 -0.37
N TYR A 56 2.91 -13.79 0.34
CA TYR A 56 1.94 -14.34 1.28
C TYR A 56 0.99 -15.32 0.57
N TYR A 57 0.34 -14.87 -0.51
CA TYR A 57 -0.59 -15.72 -1.26
C TYR A 57 0.09 -16.92 -1.91
N LYS A 58 1.30 -16.77 -2.45
CA LYS A 58 2.03 -17.90 -3.05
C LYS A 58 2.52 -18.91 -2.01
N THR A 59 2.92 -18.44 -0.84
CA THR A 59 3.32 -19.33 0.26
C THR A 59 2.12 -20.12 0.79
N GLU A 60 0.94 -19.49 0.87
CA GLU A 60 -0.30 -20.15 1.29
C GLU A 60 -0.79 -21.16 0.23
N GLU A 61 -0.70 -20.80 -1.05
CA GLU A 61 -0.96 -21.70 -2.19
C GLU A 61 -0.06 -22.93 -2.15
N ASP A 62 1.25 -22.73 -1.99
CA ASP A 62 2.24 -23.81 -1.90
C ASP A 62 1.98 -24.69 -0.68
N TYR A 63 1.67 -24.11 0.47
CA TYR A 63 1.36 -24.85 1.70
C TYR A 63 0.13 -25.73 1.53
N PHE A 64 -0.99 -25.17 1.03
CA PHE A 64 -2.21 -25.94 0.79
C PHE A 64 -1.99 -27.05 -0.24
N ASN A 65 -1.33 -26.74 -1.36
CA ASN A 65 -1.13 -27.71 -2.44
C ASN A 65 -0.19 -28.86 -2.05
N SER A 66 0.74 -28.63 -1.13
CA SER A 66 1.68 -29.66 -0.65
C SER A 66 1.18 -30.45 0.56
N HIS A 67 0.27 -29.90 1.38
CA HIS A 67 -0.11 -30.51 2.68
C HIS A 67 -1.60 -30.85 2.84
N SER A 68 -2.49 -30.37 1.97
CA SER A 68 -3.94 -30.58 2.18
C SER A 68 -4.47 -31.94 1.72
N GLY A 69 -3.75 -32.62 0.82
CA GLY A 69 -4.24 -33.84 0.17
C GLY A 69 -5.46 -33.62 -0.75
N LEU A 70 -5.85 -32.37 -0.99
CA LEU A 70 -6.90 -31.97 -1.91
C LEU A 70 -6.31 -31.65 -3.30
N GLY A 71 -7.19 -31.47 -4.30
CA GLY A 71 -6.78 -31.01 -5.62
C GLY A 71 -6.10 -29.63 -5.55
N PRO A 72 -5.20 -29.31 -6.51
CA PRO A 72 -4.46 -28.06 -6.49
C PRO A 72 -5.42 -26.86 -6.58
N ILE A 73 -5.19 -25.88 -5.71
CA ILE A 73 -5.86 -24.58 -5.69
C ILE A 73 -4.87 -23.50 -6.14
N SER A 74 -5.39 -22.38 -6.64
CA SER A 74 -4.58 -21.19 -6.92
C SER A 74 -5.21 -19.97 -6.29
N TYR A 75 -4.40 -19.16 -5.61
CA TYR A 75 -4.82 -17.89 -5.02
C TYR A 75 -4.39 -16.67 -5.85
N THR A 76 -4.07 -16.90 -7.12
CA THR A 76 -3.51 -15.87 -8.00
C THR A 76 -4.54 -14.75 -8.26
N ASP A 77 -5.81 -15.10 -8.45
CA ASP A 77 -6.86 -14.13 -8.76
C ASP A 77 -7.15 -13.23 -7.55
N GLU A 78 -7.17 -13.79 -6.34
CA GLU A 78 -7.33 -13.06 -5.08
C GLU A 78 -6.15 -12.11 -4.84
N ALA A 79 -4.92 -12.59 -5.08
CA ALA A 79 -3.72 -11.78 -4.97
C ALA A 79 -3.75 -10.59 -5.95
N VAL A 80 -4.12 -10.83 -7.21
CA VAL A 80 -4.25 -9.79 -8.24
C VAL A 80 -5.34 -8.79 -7.87
N LEU A 81 -6.50 -9.25 -7.40
CA LEU A 81 -7.60 -8.36 -7.00
C LEU A 81 -7.19 -7.46 -5.84
N LEU A 82 -6.48 -7.99 -4.84
CA LEU A 82 -5.97 -7.21 -3.71
C LEU A 82 -4.92 -6.19 -4.15
N LEU A 83 -4.02 -6.57 -5.06
CA LEU A 83 -3.03 -5.65 -5.65
C LEU A 83 -3.70 -4.53 -6.45
N VAL A 84 -4.70 -4.84 -7.27
CA VAL A 84 -5.47 -3.83 -8.02
C VAL A 84 -6.20 -2.88 -7.06
N GLY A 85 -6.82 -3.41 -6.00
CA GLY A 85 -7.42 -2.60 -4.94
C GLY A 85 -6.41 -1.67 -4.27
N PHE A 86 -5.20 -2.18 -3.98
CA PHE A 86 -4.11 -1.40 -3.41
C PHE A 86 -3.61 -0.30 -4.37
N CYS A 87 -3.54 -0.57 -5.67
CA CYS A 87 -3.23 0.44 -6.69
C CYS A 87 -4.26 1.58 -6.68
N ILE A 88 -5.56 1.24 -6.72
CA ILE A 88 -6.65 2.22 -6.70
C ILE A 88 -6.57 3.05 -5.41
N TYR A 89 -6.33 2.40 -4.26
CA TYR A 89 -6.17 3.07 -2.98
C TYR A 89 -5.05 4.11 -2.99
N ASN A 90 -3.88 3.76 -3.56
CA ASN A 90 -2.76 4.70 -3.71
C ASN A 90 -3.09 5.89 -4.61
N ILE A 91 -3.83 5.68 -5.70
CA ILE A 91 -4.29 6.77 -6.58
C ILE A 91 -5.21 7.72 -5.81
N ILE A 92 -6.16 7.19 -5.03
CA ILE A 92 -7.06 7.99 -4.20
C ILE A 92 -6.27 8.81 -3.16
N LEU A 93 -5.33 8.18 -2.46
CA LEU A 93 -4.47 8.87 -1.49
C LEU A 93 -3.63 9.97 -2.14
N PHE A 94 -3.11 9.72 -3.34
CA PHE A 94 -2.37 10.73 -4.10
C PHE A 94 -3.27 11.93 -4.44
N LEU A 95 -4.45 11.70 -5.02
CA LEU A 95 -5.41 12.75 -5.34
C LEU A 95 -5.83 13.53 -4.10
N LEU A 96 -6.09 12.85 -2.99
CA LEU A 96 -6.42 13.45 -1.71
C LEU A 96 -5.28 14.33 -1.20
N SER A 97 -4.03 13.86 -1.28
CA SER A 97 -2.85 14.63 -0.87
C SER A 97 -2.68 15.92 -1.68
N VAL A 98 -2.95 15.88 -2.99
CA VAL A 98 -2.91 17.05 -3.87
C VAL A 98 -4.00 18.05 -3.50
N GLN A 99 -5.21 17.58 -3.20
CA GLN A 99 -6.32 18.43 -2.77
C GLN A 99 -6.05 19.08 -1.40
N LEU A 100 -5.50 18.33 -0.45
CA LEU A 100 -5.15 18.83 0.88
C LEU A 100 -4.03 19.89 0.80
N ASN A 101 -2.98 19.65 0.00
CA ASN A 101 -1.92 20.62 -0.24
C ASN A 101 -2.40 21.91 -0.92
N ARG A 102 -3.47 21.86 -1.73
CA ARG A 102 -4.09 23.06 -2.31
C ARG A 102 -4.89 23.88 -1.30
N LYS A 103 -5.50 23.23 -0.31
CA LYS A 103 -6.36 23.88 0.69
C LYS A 103 -5.60 24.33 1.94
N TRP A 104 -4.43 23.76 2.22
CA TRP A 104 -3.57 24.24 3.29
C TRP A 104 -2.92 25.56 2.83
N PRO A 105 -3.30 26.72 3.38
CA PRO A 105 -2.54 27.93 3.12
C PRO A 105 -1.13 27.67 3.63
N SER A 106 -0.12 28.06 2.86
CA SER A 106 1.25 28.13 3.34
C SER A 106 1.30 29.06 4.56
N VAL A 107 1.13 28.50 5.75
CA VAL A 107 1.55 29.15 6.98
C VAL A 107 3.07 29.11 6.93
N ASN A 108 3.64 30.25 6.51
CA ASN A 108 5.05 30.62 6.36
C ASN A 108 5.43 30.94 4.91
N SER A 109 5.05 32.17 4.52
CA SER A 109 5.93 33.13 3.85
C SER A 109 7.32 33.17 4.48
#